data_AF-A0A447SQQ0-F1
#
_entry.id   AF-A0A447SQQ0-F1
#
_cell.length_a   1.000
_cell.length_b   1.000
_cell.length_c   1.000
_cell.angle_alpha   90.00
_cell.angle_beta   90.00
_cell.angle_gamma   90.00
#
_symmetry.space_group_name_H-M   'P 1'
#
loop_
_entity.id
_entity.type
_entity.pdbx_description
1 polymer ?
#
loop_
_entity_poly.entity_id
_entity_poly.type
_entity_poly.pdbx_seq_one_letter_code
_entity_poly.pdbx_strand_id
1 'polypeptide(L)' 'MSFLNDIMHGMKSSPEFEKLLTGEAARAVIATADACTKSRYENRKVEVREVM' A
#
# COMPACT_ATOMS: atom_id res chain seq x y z
N MET A 1 -0.72 13.80 13.73
CA MET A 1 -0.46 12.63 14.61
C MET A 1 -1.65 12.26 15.50
N SER A 2 -2.74 13.05 15.55
CA SER A 2 -3.93 12.74 16.37
C SER A 2 -4.56 11.39 16.03
N PHE A 3 -4.83 11.11 14.76
CA PHE A 3 -5.43 9.84 14.34
C PHE A 3 -4.63 8.61 14.76
N LEU A 4 -3.30 8.63 14.55
CA LEU A 4 -2.41 7.55 15.00
C LEU A 4 -2.44 7.39 16.52
N ASN A 5 -2.36 8.51 17.25
CA ASN A 5 -2.41 8.50 18.70
C ASN A 5 -3.72 7.92 19.22
N ASP A 6 -4.86 8.30 18.64
CA ASP A 6 -6.18 7.84 19.05
C ASP A 6 -6.36 6.34 18.80
N ILE A 7 -5.87 5.83 17.66
CA ILE A 7 -5.82 4.39 17.35
C ILE A 7 -4.96 3.64 18.38
N MET A 8 -3.80 4.18 18.77
CA MET A 8 -2.94 3.59 19.80
C MET A 8 -3.60 3.56 21.19
N HIS A 9 -4.53 4.49 21.46
CA HIS A 9 -5.31 4.54 22.72
C HIS A 9 -6.65 3.80 22.64
N GLY A 10 -6.88 2.99 21.59
CA GLY A 10 -8.03 2.08 21.50
C GLY A 10 -9.24 2.61 20.72
N MET A 11 -9.10 3.71 19.98
CA MET A 11 -10.11 4.12 19.01
C MET A 11 -10.24 3.03 17.92
N LYS A 12 -11.47 2.73 17.49
CA LYS A 12 -11.70 1.86 16.34
C LYS A 12 -11.48 2.64 15.04
N SER A 13 -10.75 2.05 14.11
CA SER A 13 -10.60 2.61 12.76
C SER A 13 -11.93 2.66 12.02
N SER A 14 -12.12 3.70 11.22
CA SER A 14 -13.18 3.71 10.21
C SER A 14 -12.80 2.82 9.02
N PRO A 15 -13.78 2.37 8.21
CA PRO A 15 -13.53 1.58 7.00
C PRO A 15 -12.62 2.27 5.97
N GLU A 16 -12.59 3.61 5.97
CA GLU A 16 -11.77 4.40 5.07
C GLU A 16 -10.26 4.25 5.34
N PHE A 17 -9.88 4.21 6.61
CA PHE A 17 -8.47 4.17 7.03
C PHE A 17 -7.98 2.77 7.38
N GLU A 18 -8.85 1.77 7.37
CA GLU A 18 -8.54 0.39 7.75
C GLU A 18 -7.36 -0.17 6.94
N LYS A 19 -7.34 0.09 5.62
CA LYS A 19 -6.27 -0.37 4.72
C LYS A 19 -4.90 0.24 5.01
N LEU A 20 -4.85 1.38 5.69
CA LEU A 20 -3.60 2.01 6.13
C LEU A 20 -3.02 1.30 7.37
N LEU A 21 -3.88 0.62 8.14
CA LEU A 21 -3.48 -0.12 9.35
C LEU A 21 -3.18 -1.60 9.05
N THR A 22 -3.90 -2.22 8.10
CA THR A 22 -3.68 -3.62 7.71
C THR A 22 -2.43 -3.84 6.87
N GLY A 23 -1.82 -2.76 6.36
CA GLY A 23 -0.68 -2.80 5.45
C GLY A 23 -1.04 -3.11 4.00
N GLU A 24 -2.32 -3.31 3.67
CA GLU A 24 -2.79 -3.54 2.29
C GLU A 24 -2.41 -2.37 1.38
N ALA A 25 -2.71 -1.15 1.79
CA ALA A 25 -2.41 0.04 1.00
C ALA A 25 -0.89 0.22 0.80
N ALA A 26 -0.10 -0.02 1.84
CA ALA A 26 1.35 0.09 1.76
C ALA A 26 1.94 -0.93 0.78
N ARG A 27 1.54 -2.20 0.87
CA ARG A 27 2.01 -3.25 -0.04
C ARG A 27 1.57 -3.00 -1.48
N ALA A 28 0.31 -2.59 -1.69
CA ALA A 28 -0.22 -2.33 -3.02
C ALA A 28 0.51 -1.19 -3.75
N VAL A 29 0.81 -0.09 -3.04
CA VAL A 29 1.52 1.06 -3.62
C VAL A 29 2.94 0.69 -4.01
N ILE A 30 3.67 -0.01 -3.14
CA ILE A 30 5.06 -0.42 -3.44
C ILE A 30 5.10 -1.45 -4.56
N ALA A 31 4.23 -2.47 -4.55
CA ALA A 31 4.15 -3.47 -5.61
C ALA A 31 3.88 -2.84 -6.98
N THR A 32 3.01 -1.83 -7.03
CA THR A 32 2.72 -1.08 -8.27
C THR A 32 3.92 -0.24 -8.71
N ALA A 33 4.59 0.44 -7.78
CA ALA A 33 5.77 1.24 -8.09
C ALA A 33 6.92 0.39 -8.63
N ASP A 34 7.15 -0.79 -8.06
CA ASP A 34 8.14 -1.76 -8.51
C ASP A 34 7.78 -2.32 -9.89
N ALA A 35 6.51 -2.63 -10.14
CA ALA A 35 6.04 -3.06 -11.46
C ALA A 35 6.25 -1.97 -12.53
N CYS A 36 5.97 -0.70 -12.21
CA CYS A 36 6.24 0.43 -13.10
C CYS A 36 7.74 0.63 -13.34
N THR A 37 8.56 0.46 -12.30
CA THR A 37 10.02 0.55 -12.39
C THR A 37 10.56 -0.53 -13.32
N LYS A 38 10.13 -1.78 -13.12
CA LYS A 38 10.46 -2.92 -13.97
C LYS A 38 9.99 -2.71 -15.41
N SER A 39 8.77 -2.23 -15.60
CA SER A 39 8.22 -1.91 -16.93
C SER A 39 9.05 -0.87 -17.67
N ARG A 40 9.48 0.18 -16.98
CA ARG A 40 10.33 1.23 -17.54
C ARG A 40 11.71 0.71 -17.95
N TYR A 41 12.37 -0.08 -17.09
CA TYR A 41 13.72 -0.57 -17.37
C TYR A 41 13.76 -1.74 -18.37
N GLU A 42 12.72 -2.59 -18.39
CA GLU A 42 12.62 -3.72 -19.32
C GLU A 42 11.89 -3.36 -20.63
N ASN A 43 11.40 -2.12 -20.75
CA ASN A 43 10.64 -1.61 -21.90
C ASN A 43 9.51 -2.56 -22.36
N ARG A 44 8.79 -3.15 -21.41
CA ARG A 44 7.66 -4.05 -21.65
C ARG A 44 6.55 -3.80 -20.65
N LYS A 45 5.34 -4.27 -20.97
CA LYS A 45 4.26 -4.33 -19.99
C LYS A 45 4.62 -5.37 -18.92
N VAL A 46 4.42 -4.99 -17.66
CA VAL A 46 4.64 -5.82 -16.47
C VAL A 46 3.30 -5.90 -15.74
N GLU A 47 2.89 -7.11 -15.39
CA GLU A 47 1.69 -7.31 -14.59
C GLU A 47 2.03 -7.22 -13.10
N VAL A 48 1.15 -6.65 -12.27
CA VAL A 48 1.42 -6.45 -10.83
C VAL A 48 1.66 -7.78 -10.10
N ARG A 49 1.05 -8.88 -10.57
CA ARG A 49 1.30 -10.25 -10.08
C ARG A 49 2.73 -10.77 -10.33
N GLU A 50 3.55 -10.06 -11.10
CA GLU A 50 4.98 -10.37 -11.23
C GLU A 50 5.81 -9.83 -10.05
N VAL A 51 5.22 -9.00 -9.19
CA VAL A 51 5.85 -8.37 -8.02
C VAL A 51 5.22 -8.83 -6.70
N MET A 52 3.96 -9.28 -6.74
CA MET A 52 3.16 -9.71 -5.58
C MET A 52 2.97 -11.22 -5.52
#